data_AF-A0A8F9TYJ5-F1
#
_entry.id   AF-A0A8F9TYJ5-F1
#
_cell.length_a   1.000
_cell.length_b   1.000
_cell.length_c   1.000
_cell.angle_alpha   90.00
_cell.angle_beta   90.00
_cell.angle_gamma   90.00
#
_symmetry.space_group_name_H-M   'P 1'
#
loop_
_entity.id
_entity.type
_entity.pdbx_description
1 polymer ?
#
loop_
_entity_poly.entity_id
_entity_poly.type
_entity_poly.pdbx_seq_one_letter_code
_entity_poly.pdbx_strand_id
1 'polypeptide(L)' 'MENPDTTPSFETALERLEAVVESMEAGDVPLADLLARYEEGNKLLTVCEERLKDAELKIEQLKRQKDGVIFAKLEIERSE' A
#
# COMPACT_ATOMS: atom_id res chain seq x y z
N MET A 1 16.27 -2.78 -20.27
CA MET A 1 16.09 -3.75 -19.17
C MET A 1 14.84 -3.29 -18.46
N GLU A 2 13.70 -3.90 -18.79
CA GLU A 2 12.38 -3.53 -18.27
C GLU A 2 12.03 -4.58 -17.20
N ASN A 3 11.97 -4.17 -15.93
CA ASN A 3 11.64 -5.07 -14.83
C ASN A 3 10.10 -5.08 -14.64
N PRO A 4 9.44 -6.26 -14.59
CA PRO A 4 8.00 -6.40 -14.75
C PRO A 4 7.15 -6.17 -13.48
N ASP A 5 7.67 -5.51 -12.45
CA ASP A 5 6.90 -5.13 -11.27
C ASP A 5 6.66 -3.62 -11.25
N THR A 6 5.64 -3.17 -11.98
CA THR A 6 5.23 -1.76 -12.10
C THR A 6 4.74 -1.13 -10.79
N THR A 7 4.67 -1.88 -9.69
CA THR A 7 4.24 -1.40 -8.36
C THR A 7 5.45 -1.24 -7.45
N PRO A 8 5.70 -0.04 -6.88
CA PRO A 8 6.86 0.19 -6.03
C PRO A 8 6.82 -0.68 -4.75
N SER A 9 8.00 -0.89 -4.14
CA SER A 9 8.08 -1.49 -2.81
C SER A 9 7.51 -0.54 -1.76
N PHE A 10 7.23 -1.05 -0.56
CA PHE A 10 6.75 -0.23 0.56
C PHE A 10 7.74 0.89 0.89
N GLU A 11 9.03 0.56 0.99
CA GLU A 11 10.10 1.49 1.36
C GLU A 11 10.24 2.60 0.32
N THR A 12 10.20 2.26 -0.97
CA THR A 12 10.27 3.25 -2.04
C THR A 12 9.01 4.12 -2.12
N ALA A 13 7.82 3.55 -1.90
CA ALA A 13 6.58 4.31 -1.88
C ALA A 13 6.55 5.28 -0.68
N LEU A 14 7.03 4.84 0.48
CA LEU A 14 7.12 5.64 1.70
C LEU A 14 8.11 6.79 1.54
N GLU A 15 9.33 6.52 1.08
CA GLU A 15 10.35 7.55 0.85
C GLU A 15 9.83 8.62 -0.13
N ARG A 16 9.13 8.19 -1.19
CA ARG A 16 8.52 9.10 -2.15
C ARG A 16 7.39 9.93 -1.51
N LEU A 17 6.56 9.32 -0.68
CA LEU A 17 5.46 10.00 0.01
C LEU A 17 6.00 11.07 0.97
N GLU A 18 7.05 10.75 1.73
CA GLU A 18 7.73 11.69 2.63
C GLU A 18 8.26 12.90 1.85
N ALA A 19 8.92 12.68 0.71
CA ALA A 19 9.41 13.77 -0.14
C ALA A 19 8.27 14.64 -0.72
N VAL A 20 7.12 14.04 -1.06
CA VAL A 20 5.93 14.78 -1.50
C VAL A 20 5.39 15.65 -0.35
N VAL A 21 5.25 15.09 0.85
CA VAL A 21 4.75 15.83 2.02
C VAL A 21 5.70 16.98 2.38
N GLU A 22 7.01 16.71 2.48
CA GLU A 22 8.02 17.72 2.80
C GLU A 22 7.97 18.90 1.81
N SER A 23 7.81 18.61 0.52
CA SER A 23 7.68 19.66 -0.49
C SER A 23 6.43 20.52 -0.33
N MET A 24 5.31 19.94 0.11
CA MET A 24 4.06 20.66 0.33
C MET A 24 4.14 21.51 1.60
N GLU A 25 4.81 21.02 2.64
CA GLU A 25 5.03 21.74 3.91
C GLU A 25 6.02 22.90 3.78
N ALA A 26 7.03 22.77 2.90
CA ALA A 26 8.00 23.84 2.63
C ALA A 26 7.34 25.10 2.03
N GLY A 27 6.14 24.99 1.46
CA GLY A 27 5.40 26.12 0.88
C GLY A 27 5.93 26.58 -0.49
N ASP A 28 6.92 25.88 -1.05
CA ASP A 28 7.55 26.18 -2.34
C ASP A 28 6.76 25.62 -3.54
N VAL A 29 5.62 24.95 -3.31
CA VAL A 29 4.78 24.34 -4.35
C VAL A 29 3.70 25.34 -4.80
N PRO A 30 3.70 25.77 -6.08
CA PRO A 30 2.64 26.60 -6.61
C PRO A 30 1.26 25.95 -6.44
N LEU A 31 0.21 26.76 -6.29
CA LEU A 31 -1.16 26.27 -6.15
C LEU A 31 -1.60 25.33 -7.28
N ALA A 32 -1.12 25.59 -8.51
CA ALA A 32 -1.38 24.74 -9.67
C ALA A 32 -0.81 23.32 -9.52
N ASP A 33 0.31 23.17 -8.80
CA ASP A 33 1.01 21.90 -8.61
C ASP A 33 0.59 21.19 -7.32
N LEU A 34 -0.01 21.90 -6.36
CA LEU A 34 -0.49 21.32 -5.10
C LEU A 34 -1.50 20.20 -5.32
N LEU A 35 -2.41 20.36 -6.29
CA LEU A 35 -3.39 19.31 -6.60
C LEU A 35 -2.72 18.04 -7.13
N ALA A 36 -1.74 18.19 -8.02
CA ALA A 36 -0.98 17.06 -8.57
C ALA A 36 -0.18 16.34 -7.48
N ARG A 37 0.46 17.08 -6.57
CA ARG A 37 1.20 16.51 -5.42
C ARG A 37 0.27 15.77 -4.47
N TYR A 38 -0.92 16.34 -4.20
CA TYR A 38 -1.93 15.67 -3.38
C TYR A 38 -2.40 14.36 -4.00
N GLU A 39 -2.64 14.32 -5.31
CA GLU A 39 -2.99 13.08 -6.02
C GLU A 39 -1.86 12.05 -6.02
N GLU A 40 -0.60 12.49 -6.20
CA GLU A 40 0.58 11.62 -6.09
C GLU A 40 0.69 11.04 -4.67
N GLY A 41 0.57 11.88 -3.65
CA GLY A 41 0.60 11.46 -2.25
C GLY A 41 -0.48 10.44 -1.92
N ASN A 42 -1.72 10.64 -2.37
CA ASN A 42 -2.80 9.67 -2.18
C ASN A 42 -2.50 8.32 -2.85
N LYS A 43 -1.97 8.31 -4.07
CA LYS A 43 -1.59 7.07 -4.75
C LYS A 43 -0.50 6.31 -3.99
N LEU A 44 0.51 7.03 -3.50
CA LEU A 44 1.60 6.44 -2.71
C LEU A 44 1.08 5.89 -1.38
N LEU A 45 0.18 6.61 -0.71
CA LEU A 45 -0.47 6.16 0.51
C LEU A 45 -1.24 4.85 0.29
N THR A 46 -2.04 4.76 -0.78
CA THR A 46 -2.76 3.53 -1.12
C THR A 46 -1.79 2.36 -1.33
N VAL A 47 -0.68 2.57 -2.03
CA VAL A 47 0.34 1.51 -2.19
C VAL A 47 0.92 1.08 -0.85
N CYS A 48 1.24 2.01 0.04
CA CYS A 48 1.73 1.69 1.38
C CYS A 48 0.73 0.85 2.17
N GLU A 49 -0.55 1.24 2.17
CA GLU A 49 -1.64 0.51 2.84
C GLU A 49 -1.81 -0.91 2.29
N GLU A 50 -1.80 -1.08 0.96
CA GLU A 50 -1.88 -2.40 0.32
C GLU A 50 -0.72 -3.31 0.73
N ARG A 51 0.52 -2.79 0.71
CA ARG A 51 1.70 -3.56 1.11
C ARG A 51 1.65 -3.98 2.59
N LEU A 52 1.20 -3.10 3.47
CA LEU A 52 1.03 -3.42 4.89
C LEU A 52 -0.04 -4.48 5.11
N LYS A 53 -1.18 -4.37 4.41
CA LYS A 53 -2.27 -5.34 4.46
C LYS A 53 -1.84 -6.73 3.98
N ASP A 54 -1.08 -6.79 2.89
CA ASP A 54 -0.54 -8.04 2.37
C ASP A 54 0.42 -8.69 3.37
N ALA A 55 1.28 -7.89 4.01
CA ALA A 55 2.19 -8.37 5.05
C ALA A 55 1.43 -8.91 6.27
N GLU A 56 0.40 -8.19 6.74
CA GLU A 56 -0.45 -8.63 7.84
C GLU A 56 -1.17 -9.95 7.52
N LEU A 57 -1.77 -10.05 6.33
CA LEU A 57 -2.44 -11.28 5.87
C LEU A 57 -1.47 -12.47 5.86
N LYS A 58 -0.24 -12.26 5.39
CA LYS A 58 0.80 -13.29 5.37
C LYS A 58 1.21 -13.72 6.78
N ILE A 59 1.33 -12.77 7.71
CA ILE A 59 1.60 -13.07 9.13
C ILE A 59 0.45 -13.87 9.74
N GLU A 60 -0.81 -13.50 9.48
CA GLU A 60 -1.97 -14.25 9.95
C GLU A 60 -1.98 -15.68 9.41
N GLN A 61 -1.71 -15.86 8.12
CA GLN A 61 -1.63 -17.18 7.50
C GLN A 61 -0.55 -18.03 8.15
N LEU A 62 0.64 -17.48 8.39
CA LEU A 62 1.74 -18.18 9.05
C LEU A 62 1.40 -18.56 10.50
N LYS A 63 0.72 -17.68 11.25
CA LYS A 63 0.22 -17.99 12.61
C LYS A 63 -0.77 -19.15 12.57
N ARG A 64 -1.78 -19.09 11.69
CA ARG A 64 -2.78 -20.16 11.53
C ARG A 64 -2.16 -21.50 11.12
N GLN A 65 -1.16 -21.48 10.24
CA GLN A 65 -0.41 -22.69 9.86
C GLN A 65 0.37 -23.28 11.04
N LYS A 66 1.02 -22.44 11.84
CA LYS A 66 1.75 -22.87 13.05
C LYS A 66 0.82 -23.46 14.12
N ASP A 67 -0.39 -22.92 14.22
CA ASP A 67 -1.42 -23.37 15.16
C ASP A 67 -2.32 -24.49 14.58
N GLY A 68 -2.00 -25.02 13.39
CA GLY A 68 -2.68 -26.17 12.78
C GLY A 68 -4.03 -25.88 12.12
N VAL A 69 -4.45 -24.62 12.01
CA VAL A 69 -5.71 -24.22 11.38
C VAL A 69 -5.47 -23.90 9.90
N ILE A 70 -5.50 -24.92 9.05
CA ILE A 70 -5.64 -24.75 7.60
C ILE A 70 -7.12 -24.51 7.29
N PHE A 71 -7.40 -23.43 6.56
CA PHE A 71 -8.76 -22.95 6.25
C PHE A 71 -9.62 -24.02 5.55
N ALA A 72 -10.49 -24.66 6.31
CA ALA A 72 -11.78 -25.12 5.81
C ALA A 72 -12.79 -23.97 5.98
N LYS A 73 -12.78 -22.99 5.08
CA LYS A 73 -14.00 -22.26 4.70
C LYS A 73 -13.77 -21.41 3.45
N LEU A 74 -13.86 -22.05 2.29
CA LEU A 74 -14.34 -21.39 1.09
C LEU A 74 -15.76 -21.91 0.80
N GLU A 75 -16.68 -21.69 1.73
CA GLU A 75 -18.11 -21.67 1.44
C GLU A 75 -18.71 -20.51 2.24
N ILE A 76 -18.71 -19.34 1.61
CA ILE A 76 -19.80 -18.39 1.81
C ILE A 76 -20.79 -18.77 0.72
N GLU A 77 -21.76 -19.59 1.12
CA GLU A 77 -22.99 -19.84 0.39
C GLU A 77 -23.54 -18.50 -0.08
N ARG A 78 -23.61 -18.33 -1.40
CA ARG A 78 -24.48 -17.33 -2.02
C ARG A 78 -25.92 -17.83 -1.87
N SER A 79 -26.46 -17.66 -0.68
CA SER A 79 -27.88 -17.70 -0.33
C SER A 79 -28.08 -16.51 0.61
N GLU A 80 -28.84 -15.47 0.29
CA GLU A 80 -30.06 -15.35 -0.52
C GLU A 80 -30.01 -14.15 -1.47
#